data_AF-A0A0N4XS26-F1
#
_entry.id   AF-A0A0N4XS26-F1
#
_cell.length_a   1.000
_cell.length_b   1.000
_cell.length_c   1.000
_cell.angle_alpha   90.00
_cell.angle_beta   90.00
_cell.angle_gamma   90.00
#
_symmetry.space_group_name_H-M   'P 1'
#
loop_
_entity.id
_entity.type
_entity.pdbx_description
1 polymer ?
#
loop_
_entity_poly.entity_id
_entity_poly.type
_entity_poly.pdbx_seq_one_letter_code
_entity_poly.pdbx_strand_id
1 'polypeptide(L)'
;MQSEMDNARVQMNTENHPSILSDMNHAIADLRNTVERALGSVREEMEAQNKKIAELANAARAVNEATEEIGVSLKEMKADTDLWKSGNGKEKEVEATVQPDGELLEDILELDFDESSSTGDKQEVHDSDSEVRKEQTTQTPNAVNGERATITTFLEWRRCMILSEIEDLENTLKGTHRTPMRCITYINVMRPEEEYLRCAFCDEKGQHYSDCCPRYKDVESRKKRIRCYTCLDTLHSTRNCRRSRRKCIYCHSVDHHKAICTAPETRERSEWKLKELRRELADIDSRSGQYHDDRDKRRHVRAEPDDHMSITIN
;
A
#
# COMPACT_ATOMS: atom_id res chain seq x y z
N MET A 1 32.05 73.60 7.80
CA MET A 1 32.48 72.19 7.70
C MET A 1 32.17 71.36 8.94
N GLN A 2 32.85 71.51 10.09
CA GLN A 2 32.56 70.64 11.26
C GLN A 2 31.11 70.76 11.75
N SER A 3 30.59 71.99 11.86
CA SER A 3 29.19 72.23 12.26
C SER A 3 28.16 71.74 11.26
N GLU A 4 28.52 71.64 9.98
CA GLU A 4 27.64 71.09 8.93
C GLU A 4 27.61 69.57 8.99
N MET A 5 28.75 68.93 9.28
CA MET A 5 28.83 67.50 9.53
C MET A 5 28.05 67.11 10.79
N ASP A 6 28.13 67.92 11.85
CA ASP A 6 27.38 67.68 13.08
C ASP A 6 25.87 67.90 12.88
N ASN A 7 25.46 68.92 12.12
CA ASN A 7 24.05 69.13 11.78
C ASN A 7 23.47 68.00 10.90
N ALA A 8 24.23 67.48 9.92
CA ALA A 8 23.81 66.34 9.12
C ALA A 8 23.63 65.06 9.96
N ARG A 9 24.49 64.88 10.98
CA ARG A 9 24.42 63.74 11.91
C ARG A 9 23.23 63.84 12.86
N VAL A 10 22.88 65.04 13.29
CA VAL A 10 21.66 65.29 14.07
C VAL A 10 20.44 65.05 13.18
N GLN A 11 20.39 65.58 11.94
CA GLN A 11 19.29 65.33 11.01
C GLN A 11 19.06 63.84 10.73
N MET A 12 20.11 63.05 10.49
CA MET A 12 19.99 61.59 10.34
C MET A 12 19.47 60.88 11.59
N ASN A 13 19.72 61.41 12.79
CA ASN A 13 19.23 60.84 14.04
C ASN A 13 17.83 61.34 14.45
N THR A 14 17.42 62.53 14.00
CA THR A 14 16.10 63.12 14.27
C THR A 14 15.06 62.84 13.18
N GLU A 15 15.47 62.32 12.02
CA GLU A 15 14.58 61.61 11.11
C GLU A 15 14.16 60.30 11.77
N ASN A 16 13.26 60.49 12.73
CA ASN A 16 12.41 59.51 13.34
C ASN A 16 12.08 58.44 12.29
N HIS A 17 12.50 57.20 12.56
CA HIS A 17 12.13 55.99 11.82
C HIS A 17 10.81 55.31 12.27
N PRO A 18 9.82 55.94 12.98
CA PRO A 18 8.61 55.24 13.36
C PRO A 18 7.76 54.85 12.14
N SER A 19 8.00 55.42 10.96
CA SER A 19 7.39 54.96 9.71
C SER A 19 7.75 53.50 9.42
N ILE A 20 9.04 53.14 9.49
CA ILE A 20 9.49 51.77 9.15
C ILE A 20 8.93 50.75 10.14
N LEU A 21 8.96 51.08 11.44
CA LEU A 21 8.39 50.19 12.48
C LEU A 21 6.87 50.08 12.35
N SER A 22 6.17 51.17 12.01
CA SER A 22 4.74 51.15 11.72
C SER A 22 4.43 50.27 10.52
N ASP A 23 5.18 50.40 9.43
CA ASP A 23 4.99 49.62 8.20
C ASP A 23 5.24 48.13 8.45
N MET A 24 6.28 47.80 9.24
CA MET A 24 6.54 46.42 9.67
C MET A 24 5.40 45.86 10.54
N ASN A 25 4.87 46.65 11.47
CA ASN A 25 3.74 46.22 12.31
C ASN A 25 2.47 45.97 11.47
N HIS A 26 2.19 46.81 10.47
CA HIS A 26 1.07 46.60 9.54
C HIS A 26 1.29 45.33 8.71
N ALA A 27 2.49 45.11 8.17
CA ALA A 27 2.81 43.90 7.42
C ALA A 27 2.68 42.63 8.27
N ILE A 28 3.09 42.67 9.54
CA ILE A 28 2.92 41.55 10.47
C ILE A 28 1.43 41.29 10.77
N ALA A 29 0.63 42.35 10.95
CA ALA A 29 -0.81 42.23 11.18
C ALA A 29 -1.51 41.62 9.94
N ASP A 30 -1.16 42.05 8.74
CA ASP A 30 -1.71 41.52 7.49
C ASP A 30 -1.33 40.06 7.26
N LEU A 31 -0.08 39.69 7.57
CA LEU A 31 0.37 38.31 7.51
C LEU A 31 -0.42 37.44 8.48
N ARG A 32 -0.58 37.90 9.73
CA ARG A 32 -1.37 37.20 10.75
C ARG A 32 -2.81 36.97 10.29
N ASN A 33 -3.49 38.02 9.80
CA ASN A 33 -4.86 37.93 9.29
C ASN A 33 -4.97 36.98 8.09
N THR A 34 -3.93 36.91 7.25
CA THR A 34 -3.89 35.98 6.11
C THR A 34 -3.73 34.53 6.56
N VAL A 35 -2.86 34.28 7.55
CA VAL A 35 -2.69 32.96 8.16
C VAL A 35 -3.97 32.51 8.87
N GLU A 36 -4.61 33.38 9.65
CA GLU A 36 -5.87 33.06 10.34
C GLU A 36 -6.99 32.69 9.35
N ARG A 37 -7.13 33.44 8.25
CA ARG A 37 -8.08 33.09 7.17
C ARG A 37 -7.75 31.76 6.50
N ALA A 38 -6.48 31.51 6.19
CA ALA A 38 -6.05 30.26 5.57
C ALA A 38 -6.34 29.06 6.50
N LEU A 39 -6.06 29.18 7.80
CA LEU A 39 -6.37 28.15 8.78
C LEU A 39 -7.87 27.93 8.95
N GLY A 40 -8.69 28.98 8.87
CA GLY A 40 -10.15 28.87 8.86
C GLY A 40 -10.65 28.04 7.67
N SER A 41 -10.18 28.37 6.46
CA SER A 41 -10.53 27.65 5.23
C SER A 41 -10.15 26.16 5.31
N VAL A 42 -8.94 25.85 5.78
CA VAL A 42 -8.48 24.46 5.96
C VAL A 42 -9.35 23.69 6.96
N ARG A 43 -9.79 24.36 8.05
CA ARG A 43 -10.68 23.72 9.05
C ARG A 43 -12.04 23.40 8.44
N GLU A 44 -12.65 24.34 7.71
CA GLU A 44 -13.93 24.14 7.03
C GLU A 44 -13.85 22.99 6.01
N GLU A 45 -12.77 22.91 5.23
CA GLU A 45 -12.55 21.82 4.28
C GLU A 45 -12.38 20.47 4.98
N MET A 46 -11.65 20.44 6.10
CA MET A 46 -11.48 19.23 6.92
C MET A 46 -12.82 18.75 7.51
N GLU A 47 -13.67 19.66 7.99
CA GLU A 47 -15.02 19.33 8.48
C GLU A 47 -15.91 18.79 7.35
N ALA A 48 -15.83 19.39 6.16
CA ALA A 48 -16.56 18.90 4.98
C ALA A 48 -16.09 17.50 4.55
N GLN A 49 -14.78 17.22 4.61
CA GLN A 49 -14.24 15.89 4.33
C GLN A 49 -14.69 14.87 5.38
N ASN A 50 -14.66 15.22 6.66
CA ASN A 50 -15.13 14.35 7.74
C ASN A 50 -16.61 13.98 7.56
N LYS A 51 -17.45 14.92 7.11
CA LYS A 51 -18.86 14.64 6.77
C LYS A 51 -18.97 13.62 5.63
N LYS A 52 -18.20 13.79 4.55
CA LYS A 52 -18.17 12.83 3.42
C LYS A 52 -17.69 11.45 3.85
N ILE A 53 -16.69 11.36 4.73
CA ILE A 53 -16.20 10.09 5.28
C ILE A 53 -17.31 9.40 6.08
N ALA A 54 -18.06 10.14 6.90
CA ALA A 54 -19.18 9.59 7.65
C ALA A 54 -20.30 9.06 6.72
N GLU A 55 -20.61 9.77 5.65
CA GLU A 55 -21.57 9.34 4.61
C GLU A 55 -21.10 8.05 3.91
N LEU A 56 -19.82 7.98 3.52
CA LEU A 56 -19.24 6.77 2.93
C LEU A 56 -19.25 5.58 3.89
N ALA A 57 -18.95 5.80 5.18
CA ALA A 57 -18.99 4.76 6.20
C ALA A 57 -20.41 4.19 6.40
N ASN A 58 -21.43 5.06 6.35
CA ASN A 58 -22.83 4.62 6.38
C ASN A 58 -23.21 3.81 5.14
N ALA A 59 -22.80 4.25 3.95
CA ALA A 59 -23.05 3.52 2.71
C ALA A 59 -22.38 2.13 2.71
N ALA A 60 -21.13 2.05 3.21
CA ALA A 60 -20.42 0.77 3.34
C ALA A 60 -21.13 -0.20 4.30
N ARG A 61 -21.70 0.30 5.42
CA ARG A 61 -22.52 -0.52 6.32
C ARG A 61 -23.77 -1.06 5.64
N ALA A 62 -24.49 -0.22 4.91
CA ALA A 62 -25.69 -0.64 4.18
C ALA A 62 -25.39 -1.72 3.12
N VAL A 63 -24.26 -1.59 2.40
CA VAL A 63 -23.81 -2.62 1.45
C VAL A 63 -23.49 -3.93 2.17
N ASN A 64 -22.84 -3.87 3.34
CA ASN A 64 -22.53 -5.05 4.13
C ASN A 64 -23.80 -5.77 4.61
N GLU A 65 -24.78 -5.01 5.13
CA GLU A 65 -26.09 -5.55 5.54
C GLU A 65 -26.81 -6.24 4.37
N ALA A 66 -26.86 -5.60 3.20
CA ALA A 66 -27.46 -6.20 2.00
C ALA A 66 -26.73 -7.47 1.54
N THR A 67 -25.39 -7.52 1.69
CA THR A 67 -24.60 -8.70 1.34
C THR A 67 -24.90 -9.88 2.26
N GLU A 68 -25.09 -9.63 3.55
CA GLU A 68 -25.52 -10.65 4.52
C GLU A 68 -26.92 -11.18 4.20
N GLU A 69 -27.87 -10.31 3.85
CA GLU A 69 -29.23 -10.71 3.43
C GLU A 69 -29.19 -11.63 2.20
N ILE A 70 -28.43 -11.26 1.17
CA ILE A 70 -28.22 -12.09 -0.04
C ILE A 70 -27.60 -13.44 0.35
N GLY A 71 -26.64 -13.45 1.28
CA GLY A 71 -26.00 -14.65 1.79
C GLY A 71 -26.98 -15.62 2.47
N VAL A 72 -27.96 -15.09 3.22
CA VAL A 72 -29.03 -15.90 3.83
C VAL A 72 -29.95 -16.49 2.76
N SER A 73 -30.45 -15.69 1.81
CA SER A 73 -31.32 -16.18 0.74
C SER A 73 -30.65 -17.24 -0.14
N LEU A 74 -29.35 -17.11 -0.42
CA LEU A 74 -28.58 -18.13 -1.15
C LEU A 74 -28.52 -19.47 -0.40
N LYS A 75 -28.41 -19.44 0.94
CA LYS A 75 -28.42 -20.67 1.76
C LYS A 75 -29.79 -21.34 1.73
N GLU A 76 -30.88 -20.57 1.77
CA GLU A 76 -32.25 -21.09 1.67
C GLU A 76 -32.50 -21.74 0.30
N MET A 77 -32.17 -21.05 -0.80
CA MET A 77 -32.29 -21.61 -2.15
C MET A 77 -31.45 -22.87 -2.35
N LYS A 78 -30.27 -22.94 -1.71
CA LYS A 78 -29.44 -24.15 -1.75
C LYS A 78 -30.10 -25.32 -1.02
N ALA A 79 -30.70 -25.09 0.15
CA ALA A 79 -31.42 -26.12 0.88
C ALA A 79 -32.62 -26.67 0.08
N ASP A 80 -33.37 -25.81 -0.61
CA ASP A 80 -34.47 -26.22 -1.49
C ASP A 80 -33.97 -27.04 -2.69
N THR A 81 -32.82 -26.67 -3.25
CA THR A 81 -32.18 -27.40 -4.35
C THR A 81 -31.76 -28.81 -3.90
N ASP A 82 -31.22 -28.95 -2.69
CA ASP A 82 -30.79 -30.24 -2.14
C ASP A 82 -31.99 -31.15 -1.80
N LEU A 83 -33.11 -30.57 -1.31
CA LEU A 83 -34.38 -31.28 -1.13
C LEU A 83 -34.94 -31.80 -2.48
N TRP A 84 -34.91 -30.98 -3.52
CA TRP A 84 -35.39 -31.38 -4.85
C TRP A 84 -34.56 -32.52 -5.45
N LYS A 85 -33.22 -32.47 -5.32
CA LYS A 85 -32.32 -33.55 -5.75
C LYS A 85 -32.56 -34.86 -5.00
N SER A 86 -32.90 -34.78 -3.72
CA SER A 86 -33.19 -35.96 -2.89
C SER A 86 -34.56 -36.60 -3.21
N GLY A 87 -35.50 -35.81 -3.73
CA GLY A 87 -36.86 -36.25 -4.08
C GLY A 87 -37.00 -36.98 -5.42
N ASN A 88 -36.13 -36.69 -6.41
CA ASN A 88 -36.24 -37.23 -7.77
C ASN A 88 -35.33 -38.44 -8.07
N GLY A 89 -34.73 -39.08 -7.06
CA GLY A 89 -33.81 -40.21 -7.22
C GLY A 89 -34.42 -41.56 -7.63
N LYS A 90 -35.62 -41.61 -8.22
CA LYS A 90 -36.26 -42.86 -8.68
C LYS A 90 -36.93 -42.78 -10.05
N GLU A 91 -36.53 -41.84 -10.91
CA GLU A 91 -36.90 -41.95 -12.31
C GLU A 91 -35.83 -42.73 -13.08
N LYS A 92 -36.26 -43.92 -13.50
CA LYS A 92 -35.63 -44.92 -14.34
C LYS A 92 -34.52 -44.36 -15.24
N GLU A 93 -33.36 -44.96 -15.08
CA GLU A 93 -32.33 -45.15 -16.09
C GLU A 93 -32.97 -45.57 -17.42
N VAL A 94 -33.25 -44.59 -18.29
CA VAL A 94 -33.53 -44.81 -19.71
C VAL A 94 -32.20 -44.57 -20.40
N GLU A 95 -31.54 -45.69 -20.66
CA GLU A 95 -30.36 -45.82 -21.51
C GLU A 95 -30.71 -45.34 -22.93
N ALA A 96 -30.56 -44.04 -23.17
CA ALA A 96 -30.63 -43.45 -24.51
C ALA A 96 -29.22 -43.31 -25.04
N THR A 97 -28.80 -44.31 -25.81
CA THR A 97 -27.64 -44.29 -26.69
C THR A 97 -27.87 -43.21 -27.75
N VAL A 98 -27.28 -42.03 -27.56
CA VAL A 98 -27.22 -40.99 -28.58
C VAL A 98 -25.76 -40.80 -28.97
N GLN A 99 -25.46 -41.18 -30.21
CA GLN A 99 -24.18 -40.95 -30.86
C GLN A 99 -23.91 -39.45 -31.00
N PRO A 100 -22.67 -38.97 -30.78
CA PRO A 100 -22.28 -37.62 -31.14
C PRO A 100 -21.66 -37.65 -32.54
N ASP A 101 -22.49 -37.48 -33.57
CA ASP A 101 -22.04 -36.98 -34.88
C ASP A 101 -22.47 -35.52 -34.97
N GLY A 102 -21.49 -34.61 -35.01
CA GLY A 102 -21.76 -33.18 -35.05
C GLY A 102 -20.52 -32.33 -34.86
N GLU A 103 -19.61 -32.43 -35.82
CA GLU A 103 -18.57 -31.44 -36.09
C GLU A 103 -19.15 -30.01 -36.05
N LEU A 104 -18.65 -29.15 -35.17
CA LEU A 104 -18.84 -27.71 -35.33
C LEU A 104 -17.71 -26.91 -34.67
N LEU A 105 -16.70 -26.64 -35.51
CA LEU A 105 -16.03 -25.35 -35.64
C LEU A 105 -15.32 -24.77 -34.39
N GLU A 106 -14.14 -25.30 -34.09
CA GLU A 106 -13.08 -24.59 -33.35
C GLU A 106 -12.27 -23.73 -34.33
N ASP A 107 -12.73 -22.50 -34.59
CA ASP A 107 -11.88 -21.41 -35.07
C ASP A 107 -11.59 -20.47 -33.87
N ILE A 108 -10.63 -20.85 -33.03
CA ILE A 108 -10.05 -19.98 -32.02
C ILE A 108 -8.60 -19.71 -32.42
N LEU A 109 -8.43 -18.52 -32.99
CA LEU A 109 -7.20 -17.77 -33.26
C LEU A 109 -5.94 -18.26 -32.53
N GLU A 110 -5.03 -18.85 -33.30
CA GLU A 110 -3.60 -18.98 -32.99
C GLU A 110 -2.98 -17.57 -32.92
N LEU A 111 -2.74 -17.08 -31.70
CA LEU A 111 -1.84 -15.96 -31.44
C LEU A 111 -0.50 -16.55 -31.00
N ASP A 112 0.44 -16.60 -31.94
CA ASP A 112 1.84 -16.96 -31.73
C ASP A 112 2.50 -15.96 -30.76
N PHE A 113 2.53 -16.30 -29.47
CA PHE A 113 3.36 -15.64 -28.48
C PHE A 113 4.64 -16.46 -28.26
N ASP A 114 5.69 -16.08 -28.99
CA ASP A 114 7.05 -16.58 -28.85
C ASP A 114 7.60 -16.26 -27.45
N GLU A 115 7.44 -17.18 -26.50
CA GLU A 115 8.16 -17.18 -25.23
C GLU A 115 9.27 -18.23 -25.26
N SER A 116 10.46 -17.77 -25.62
CA SER A 116 11.66 -18.59 -25.65
C SER A 116 12.45 -18.51 -24.34
N SER A 117 12.66 -19.72 -23.79
CA SER A 117 13.82 -20.17 -23.02
C SER A 117 13.92 -19.81 -21.54
N SER A 118 13.90 -20.84 -20.67
CA SER A 118 15.11 -21.28 -19.94
C SER A 118 14.79 -22.50 -19.05
N THR A 119 15.30 -23.67 -19.48
CA THR A 119 16.01 -24.72 -18.69
C THR A 119 15.75 -24.73 -17.17
N GLY A 120 15.14 -25.74 -16.54
CA GLY A 120 15.42 -27.16 -16.63
C GLY A 120 15.96 -27.63 -15.27
N ASP A 121 15.13 -28.33 -14.48
CA ASP A 121 15.61 -29.27 -13.45
C ASP A 121 14.49 -30.27 -13.13
N LYS A 122 14.74 -31.54 -13.48
CA LYS A 122 13.85 -32.67 -13.20
C LYS A 122 14.36 -33.33 -11.93
N GLN A 123 13.60 -33.23 -10.85
CA GLN A 123 13.84 -34.02 -9.66
C GLN A 123 12.75 -35.10 -9.57
N GLU A 124 13.17 -36.34 -9.79
CA GLU A 124 12.37 -37.55 -9.53
C GLU A 124 11.99 -37.59 -8.05
N VAL A 125 10.69 -37.69 -7.77
CA VAL A 125 10.20 -38.01 -6.43
C VAL A 125 9.40 -39.30 -6.52
N HIS A 126 9.82 -40.22 -5.68
CA HIS A 126 9.44 -41.62 -5.58
C HIS A 126 8.06 -41.74 -4.91
N ASP A 127 7.08 -42.31 -5.62
CA ASP A 127 5.80 -42.69 -5.05
C ASP A 127 6.00 -43.86 -4.08
N SER A 128 5.49 -43.72 -2.86
CA SER A 128 5.33 -44.82 -1.90
C SER A 128 3.89 -44.81 -1.42
N ASP A 129 3.11 -45.71 -2.02
CA ASP A 129 1.77 -46.06 -1.58
C ASP A 129 1.79 -46.61 -0.16
N SER A 130 0.98 -46.03 0.71
CA SER A 130 0.65 -46.59 2.02
C SER A 130 -0.84 -46.37 2.27
N GLU A 131 -1.62 -47.40 1.95
CA GLU A 131 -3.03 -47.52 2.30
C GLU A 131 -3.18 -47.57 3.83
N VAL A 132 -3.50 -46.44 4.45
CA VAL A 132 -3.93 -46.38 5.84
C VAL A 132 -5.45 -46.41 5.90
N ARG A 133 -5.95 -47.60 6.24
CA ARG A 133 -7.33 -47.94 6.58
C ARG A 133 -7.87 -47.00 7.67
N LYS A 134 -8.83 -46.13 7.32
CA LYS A 134 -9.53 -45.25 8.27
C LYS A 134 -10.80 -45.95 8.77
N GLU A 135 -10.81 -46.34 10.04
CA GLU A 135 -12.01 -46.72 10.77
C GLU A 135 -12.84 -45.47 11.06
N GLN A 136 -14.04 -45.43 10.50
CA GLN A 136 -15.06 -44.41 10.76
C GLN A 136 -15.68 -44.65 12.13
N THR A 137 -15.28 -43.85 13.12
CA THR A 137 -16.06 -43.66 14.34
C THR A 137 -16.85 -42.36 14.21
N THR A 138 -18.14 -42.49 13.92
CA THR A 138 -19.12 -41.41 13.89
C THR A 138 -19.43 -40.95 15.31
N GLN A 139 -18.63 -39.99 15.81
CA GLN A 139 -19.01 -39.15 16.94
C GLN A 139 -19.40 -37.77 16.40
N THR A 140 -20.67 -37.41 16.61
CA THR A 140 -21.22 -36.10 16.29
C THR A 140 -20.59 -35.03 17.21
N PRO A 141 -19.82 -34.06 16.67
CA PRO A 141 -19.24 -33.00 17.48
C PRO A 141 -20.28 -31.94 17.83
N ASN A 142 -20.35 -31.58 19.11
CA ASN A 142 -21.12 -30.47 19.65
C ASN A 142 -20.86 -29.16 18.86
N ALA A 143 -21.90 -28.63 18.21
CA ALA A 143 -21.86 -27.53 17.25
C ALA A 143 -21.49 -26.14 17.82
N VAL A 144 -21.26 -26.01 19.13
CA VAL A 144 -21.04 -24.70 19.79
C VAL A 144 -19.55 -24.28 19.81
N ASN A 145 -18.62 -25.18 19.43
CA ASN A 145 -17.18 -24.88 19.36
C ASN A 145 -16.63 -24.58 17.95
N GLY A 146 -17.48 -24.60 16.91
CA GLY A 146 -17.05 -24.51 15.50
C GLY A 146 -16.56 -23.13 15.06
N GLU A 147 -17.23 -22.05 15.47
CA GLU A 147 -16.94 -20.68 14.99
C GLU A 147 -15.64 -20.10 15.57
N ARG A 148 -15.18 -20.60 16.72
CA ARG A 148 -13.95 -20.09 17.36
C ARG A 148 -12.68 -20.71 16.76
N ALA A 149 -12.80 -21.91 16.21
CA ALA A 149 -11.70 -22.58 15.51
C ALA A 149 -11.39 -21.90 14.17
N THR A 150 -12.39 -21.35 13.47
CA THR A 150 -12.22 -20.73 12.14
C THR A 150 -11.55 -19.36 12.18
N ILE A 151 -11.75 -18.57 13.24
CA ILE A 151 -11.09 -17.26 13.38
C ILE A 151 -9.59 -17.45 13.67
N THR A 152 -9.24 -18.43 14.51
CA THR A 152 -7.85 -18.71 14.87
C THR A 152 -7.06 -19.19 13.65
N THR A 153 -7.63 -20.10 12.86
CA THR A 153 -6.98 -20.63 11.65
C THR A 153 -6.77 -19.54 10.58
N PHE A 154 -7.69 -18.59 10.45
CA PHE A 154 -7.54 -17.47 9.51
C PHE A 154 -6.39 -16.52 9.91
N LEU A 155 -6.29 -16.15 11.19
CA LEU A 155 -5.22 -15.27 11.67
C LEU A 155 -3.84 -15.92 11.53
N GLU A 156 -3.73 -17.22 11.81
CA GLU A 156 -2.50 -17.98 11.59
C GLU A 156 -2.10 -18.02 10.12
N TRP A 157 -3.05 -18.28 9.22
CA TRP A 157 -2.80 -18.25 7.78
C TRP A 157 -2.33 -16.87 7.30
N ARG A 158 -3.01 -15.79 7.73
CA ARG A 158 -2.65 -14.42 7.38
C ARG A 158 -1.27 -14.05 7.93
N ARG A 159 -0.94 -14.48 9.15
CA ARG A 159 0.38 -14.29 9.76
C ARG A 159 1.48 -14.93 8.90
N CYS A 160 1.31 -16.18 8.47
CA CYS A 160 2.26 -16.87 7.60
C CYS A 160 2.44 -16.15 6.26
N MET A 161 1.35 -15.69 5.64
CA MET A 161 1.39 -14.89 4.40
C MET A 161 2.20 -13.60 4.58
N ILE A 162 1.96 -12.85 5.66
CA ILE A 162 2.69 -11.60 5.94
C ILE A 162 4.17 -11.86 6.17
N LEU A 163 4.53 -12.92 6.90
CA LEU A 163 5.93 -13.27 7.14
C LEU A 163 6.66 -13.59 5.83
N SER A 164 6.03 -14.35 4.93
CA SER A 164 6.57 -14.62 3.60
C SER A 164 6.78 -13.32 2.80
N GLU A 165 5.77 -12.43 2.78
CA GLU A 165 5.85 -11.16 2.05
C GLU A 165 6.93 -10.22 2.62
N ILE A 166 7.12 -10.22 3.95
CA ILE A 166 8.20 -9.51 4.63
C ILE A 166 9.57 -10.05 4.17
N GLU A 167 9.75 -11.37 4.16
CA GLU A 167 10.99 -12.01 3.73
C GLU A 167 11.35 -11.65 2.28
N ASP A 168 10.36 -11.72 1.38
CA ASP A 168 10.53 -11.36 -0.04
C ASP A 168 10.95 -9.89 -0.22
N LEU A 169 10.31 -8.97 0.52
CA LEU A 169 10.66 -7.55 0.50
C LEU A 169 12.05 -7.29 1.08
N GLU A 170 12.42 -7.96 2.17
CA GLU A 170 13.75 -7.84 2.75
C GLU A 170 14.83 -8.34 1.78
N ASN A 171 14.59 -9.44 1.09
CA ASN A 171 15.50 -9.97 0.07
C ASN A 171 15.65 -9.01 -1.12
N THR A 172 14.53 -8.43 -1.57
CA THR A 172 14.53 -7.39 -2.62
C THR A 172 15.33 -6.14 -2.19
N LEU A 173 15.16 -5.70 -0.95
CA LEU A 173 15.88 -4.55 -0.40
C LEU A 173 17.37 -4.83 -0.19
N LYS A 174 17.75 -6.05 0.23
CA LYS A 174 19.16 -6.47 0.31
C LYS A 174 19.84 -6.36 -1.05
N GLY A 175 19.18 -6.79 -2.12
CA GLY A 175 19.70 -6.67 -3.50
C GLY A 175 19.85 -5.22 -3.98
N THR A 176 19.01 -4.31 -3.47
CA THR A 176 18.98 -2.88 -3.87
C THR A 176 19.62 -1.93 -2.84
N HIS A 177 20.27 -2.46 -1.80
CA HIS A 177 20.74 -1.68 -0.65
C HIS A 177 21.70 -0.53 -1.04
N ARG A 178 22.43 -0.66 -2.15
CA ARG A 178 23.36 0.37 -2.65
C ARG A 178 22.69 1.51 -3.40
N THR A 179 21.41 1.38 -3.76
CA THR A 179 20.68 2.39 -4.53
C THR A 179 20.29 3.55 -3.61
N PRO A 180 20.89 4.75 -3.75
CA PRO A 180 20.51 5.88 -2.91
C PRO A 180 19.06 6.28 -3.17
N MET A 181 18.39 6.76 -2.13
CA MET A 181 17.06 7.36 -2.26
C MET A 181 17.13 8.64 -3.08
N ARG A 182 16.10 8.91 -3.88
CA ARG A 182 16.00 10.16 -4.64
C ARG A 182 15.64 11.29 -3.67
N CYS A 183 16.51 12.27 -3.57
CA CYS A 183 16.29 13.44 -2.72
C CYS A 183 15.40 14.46 -3.46
N ILE A 184 14.13 14.57 -3.07
CA ILE A 184 13.20 15.59 -3.57
C ILE A 184 13.09 16.69 -2.52
N THR A 185 13.95 17.70 -2.61
CA THR A 185 13.93 18.87 -1.71
C THR A 185 13.73 20.16 -2.48
N TYR A 186 13.01 21.11 -1.87
CA TYR A 186 12.83 22.45 -2.42
C TYR A 186 14.09 23.31 -2.31
N ILE A 187 15.00 22.96 -1.40
CA ILE A 187 16.26 23.66 -1.15
C ILE A 187 17.40 22.75 -1.59
N ASN A 188 17.56 22.61 -2.91
CA ASN A 188 18.71 21.94 -3.51
C ASN A 188 19.41 22.95 -4.40
N VAL A 189 19.97 23.99 -3.76
CA VAL A 189 20.67 25.07 -4.44
C VAL A 189 21.77 24.45 -5.29
N MET A 190 21.69 24.70 -6.60
CA MET A 190 22.71 24.24 -7.53
C MET A 190 24.06 24.86 -7.19
N ARG A 191 25.13 24.25 -7.68
CA ARG A 191 26.45 24.90 -7.65
C ARG A 191 26.40 26.22 -8.44
N PRO A 192 27.15 27.26 -8.04
CA PRO A 192 27.15 28.55 -8.74
C PRO A 192 27.44 28.43 -10.24
N GLU A 193 28.31 27.52 -10.64
CA GLU A 193 28.66 27.30 -12.06
C GLU A 193 27.50 26.70 -12.88
N GLU A 194 26.52 26.11 -12.20
CA GLU A 194 25.37 25.41 -12.78
C GLU A 194 24.07 26.20 -12.61
N GLU A 195 24.10 27.42 -12.04
CA GLU A 195 22.92 28.26 -11.80
C GLU A 195 22.12 28.58 -13.08
N TYR A 196 22.76 28.48 -14.24
CA TYR A 196 22.14 28.72 -15.54
C TYR A 196 21.36 27.52 -16.08
N LEU A 197 21.54 26.33 -15.50
CA LEU A 197 20.84 25.13 -15.92
C LEU A 197 19.35 25.24 -15.62
N ARG A 198 18.53 24.74 -16.55
CA ARG A 198 17.08 24.65 -16.41
C ARG A 198 16.70 23.21 -16.06
N CYS A 199 15.77 23.06 -15.13
CA CYS A 199 15.16 21.76 -14.89
C CYS A 199 14.41 21.29 -16.14
N ALA A 200 14.69 20.08 -16.61
CA ALA A 200 14.07 19.52 -17.82
C ALA A 200 12.57 19.21 -17.67
N PHE A 201 12.01 19.35 -16.46
CA PHE A 201 10.63 18.99 -16.15
C PHE A 201 9.75 20.21 -15.85
N CYS A 202 10.22 21.17 -15.02
CA CYS A 202 9.44 22.36 -14.65
C CYS A 202 9.99 23.68 -15.20
N ASP A 203 11.08 23.65 -15.96
CA ASP A 203 11.72 24.79 -16.61
C ASP A 203 12.28 25.89 -15.67
N GLU A 204 12.22 25.67 -14.35
CA GLU A 204 12.85 26.53 -13.36
C GLU A 204 14.38 26.54 -13.54
N LYS A 205 14.97 27.73 -13.50
CA LYS A 205 16.40 27.97 -13.74
C LYS A 205 17.16 28.09 -12.41
N GLY A 206 18.22 27.31 -12.25
CA GLY A 206 19.15 27.37 -11.11
C GLY A 206 18.60 26.91 -9.76
N GLN A 207 17.31 26.57 -9.67
CA GLN A 207 16.66 26.24 -8.40
C GLN A 207 16.97 24.82 -7.90
N HIS A 208 17.05 23.84 -8.82
CA HIS A 208 17.27 22.43 -8.48
C HIS A 208 17.67 21.60 -9.71
N TYR A 209 18.47 20.55 -9.52
CA TYR A 209 18.75 19.58 -10.59
C TYR A 209 17.49 18.83 -11.03
N SER A 210 17.38 18.49 -12.31
CA SER A 210 16.21 17.77 -12.84
C SER A 210 15.85 16.51 -12.04
N ASP A 211 16.84 15.75 -11.55
CA ASP A 211 16.61 14.55 -10.73
C ASP A 211 15.88 14.85 -9.40
N CYS A 212 16.01 16.07 -8.89
CA CYS A 212 15.45 16.54 -7.63
C CYS A 212 14.18 17.41 -7.81
N CYS A 213 13.54 17.38 -8.99
CA CYS A 213 12.39 18.25 -9.27
C CYS A 213 11.24 18.06 -8.26
N PRO A 214 10.82 19.11 -7.53
CA PRO A 214 9.75 19.00 -6.54
C PRO A 214 8.35 19.02 -7.15
N ARG A 215 8.21 19.58 -8.37
CA ARG A 215 6.94 19.66 -9.10
C ARG A 215 6.53 18.34 -9.75
N TYR A 216 7.52 17.60 -10.26
CA TYR A 216 7.33 16.30 -10.90
C TYR A 216 8.08 15.24 -10.10
N LYS A 217 7.41 14.67 -9.11
CA LYS A 217 8.03 13.75 -8.14
C LYS A 217 8.18 12.35 -8.71
N ASP A 218 7.13 11.85 -9.36
CA ASP A 218 7.02 10.50 -9.90
C ASP A 218 7.68 10.36 -11.28
N VAL A 219 8.27 9.20 -11.56
CA VAL A 219 8.92 8.90 -12.84
C VAL A 219 7.94 8.94 -14.00
N GLU A 220 6.68 8.56 -13.78
CA GLU A 220 5.69 8.51 -14.85
C GLU A 220 5.37 9.92 -15.38
N SER A 221 5.12 10.89 -14.49
CA SER A 221 4.90 12.30 -14.85
C SER A 221 6.14 12.91 -15.49
N ARG A 222 7.35 12.56 -15.02
CA ARG A 222 8.61 12.96 -15.66
C ARG A 222 8.74 12.42 -17.09
N LYS A 223 8.42 11.14 -17.32
CA LYS A 223 8.46 10.51 -18.66
C LYS A 223 7.51 11.19 -19.64
N LYS A 224 6.32 11.59 -19.19
CA LYS A 224 5.33 12.31 -20.02
C LYS A 224 5.84 13.68 -20.52
N ARG A 225 6.83 14.29 -19.85
CA ARG A 225 7.36 15.62 -20.21
C ARG A 225 8.50 15.60 -21.23
N ILE A 226 9.16 14.46 -21.45
CA ILE A 226 10.37 14.37 -22.25
C ILE A 226 10.17 13.45 -23.46
N ARG A 227 10.97 13.64 -24.52
CA ARG A 227 10.99 12.75 -25.69
C ARG A 227 12.23 11.85 -25.74
N CYS A 228 13.35 12.31 -25.19
CA CYS A 228 14.59 11.55 -25.14
C CYS A 228 14.91 11.10 -23.72
N TYR A 229 14.95 9.80 -23.50
CA TYR A 229 15.24 9.20 -22.19
C TYR A 229 16.72 9.23 -21.82
N THR A 230 17.62 9.47 -22.77
CA THR A 230 19.07 9.56 -22.51
C THR A 230 19.48 10.94 -22.02
N CYS A 231 18.92 12.01 -22.60
CA CYS A 231 19.37 13.39 -22.37
C CYS A 231 18.30 14.32 -21.77
N LEU A 232 17.07 13.83 -21.58
CA LEU A 232 15.90 14.57 -21.09
C LEU A 232 15.39 15.68 -22.02
N ASP A 233 15.80 15.69 -23.28
CA ASP A 233 15.36 16.69 -24.26
C ASP A 233 13.94 16.37 -24.78
N THR A 234 13.21 17.42 -25.19
CA THR A 234 11.87 17.36 -25.74
C THR A 234 11.84 17.46 -27.27
N LEU A 235 12.95 17.84 -27.90
CA LEU A 235 13.02 18.10 -29.35
C LEU A 235 13.36 16.86 -30.18
N HIS A 236 13.90 15.81 -29.58
CA HIS A 236 14.28 14.58 -30.29
C HIS A 236 13.96 13.33 -29.47
N SER A 237 13.92 12.18 -30.15
CA SER A 237 13.68 10.87 -29.52
C SER A 237 14.98 10.22 -29.05
N THR A 238 14.88 9.22 -28.16
CA THR A 238 16.02 8.45 -27.65
C THR A 238 16.88 7.82 -28.75
N ARG A 239 16.26 7.37 -29.87
CA ARG A 239 16.97 6.75 -31.01
C ARG A 239 17.86 7.74 -31.76
N ASN A 240 17.50 9.02 -31.76
CA ASN A 240 18.21 10.07 -32.48
C ASN A 240 19.14 10.89 -31.56
N CYS A 241 19.38 10.42 -30.33
CA CYS A 241 20.19 11.14 -29.37
C CYS A 241 21.68 11.02 -29.70
N ARG A 242 22.34 12.16 -29.90
CA ARG A 242 23.80 12.23 -30.13
C ARG A 242 24.63 12.21 -28.86
N ARG A 243 24.01 12.33 -27.67
CA ARG A 243 24.74 12.31 -26.40
C ARG A 243 25.20 10.88 -26.10
N SER A 244 26.42 10.74 -25.58
CA SER A 244 26.92 9.45 -25.11
C SER A 244 26.06 8.92 -23.96
N ARG A 245 25.77 7.62 -23.98
CA ARG A 245 25.02 6.96 -22.91
C ARG A 245 25.88 6.89 -21.65
N ARG A 246 25.32 7.30 -20.51
CA ARG A 246 25.98 7.22 -19.20
C ARG A 246 25.26 6.17 -18.35
N LYS A 247 26.02 5.42 -17.54
CA LYS A 247 25.43 4.47 -16.59
C LYS A 247 24.61 5.23 -15.54
N CYS A 248 23.40 4.76 -15.30
CA CYS A 248 22.52 5.26 -14.25
C CYS A 248 23.15 4.98 -12.88
N ILE A 249 23.16 5.97 -11.99
CA ILE A 249 23.73 5.82 -10.65
C ILE A 249 22.86 4.92 -9.74
N TYR A 250 21.58 4.76 -10.07
CA TYR A 250 20.63 4.03 -9.24
C TYR A 250 20.55 2.55 -9.59
N CYS A 251 20.59 2.19 -10.87
CA CYS A 251 20.46 0.79 -11.33
C CYS A 251 21.56 0.34 -12.30
N HIS A 252 22.53 1.19 -12.61
CA HIS A 252 23.66 0.90 -13.52
C HIS A 252 23.33 0.62 -14.99
N SER A 253 22.05 0.59 -15.39
CA SER A 253 21.64 0.54 -16.81
C SER A 253 22.10 1.80 -17.58
N VAL A 254 22.31 1.66 -18.89
CA VAL A 254 22.69 2.74 -19.82
C VAL A 254 21.53 3.26 -20.67
N ASP A 255 20.32 2.72 -20.47
CA ASP A 255 19.17 2.94 -21.37
C ASP A 255 18.32 4.16 -21.00
N HIS A 256 18.60 4.77 -19.85
CA HIS A 256 17.86 5.91 -19.35
C HIS A 256 18.73 6.86 -18.52
N HIS A 257 18.29 8.10 -18.43
CA HIS A 257 18.85 9.12 -17.58
C HIS A 257 18.43 8.89 -16.12
N LYS A 258 19.33 9.13 -15.16
CA LYS A 258 19.08 8.90 -13.71
C LYS A 258 17.77 9.52 -13.18
N ALA A 259 17.40 10.69 -13.72
CA ALA A 259 16.20 11.44 -13.33
C ALA A 259 14.87 10.73 -13.63
N ILE A 260 14.87 9.70 -14.48
CA ILE A 260 13.70 8.89 -14.83
C ILE A 260 13.89 7.42 -14.45
N CYS A 261 14.87 7.11 -13.59
CA CYS A 261 15.07 5.78 -13.05
C CYS A 261 13.97 5.46 -12.02
N THR A 262 13.35 4.29 -12.11
CA THR A 262 12.32 3.81 -11.18
C THR A 262 12.90 3.19 -9.91
N ALA A 263 14.18 2.79 -9.91
CA ALA A 263 14.77 2.06 -8.79
C ALA A 263 14.64 2.78 -7.43
N PRO A 264 14.82 4.13 -7.32
CA PRO A 264 14.59 4.83 -6.06
C PRO A 264 13.13 4.76 -5.57
N GLU A 265 12.16 4.89 -6.48
CA GLU A 265 10.72 4.83 -6.15
C GLU A 265 10.29 3.41 -5.77
N THR A 266 10.79 2.40 -6.48
CA THR A 266 10.56 1.00 -6.13
C THR A 266 11.10 0.71 -4.73
N ARG A 267 12.33 1.16 -4.43
CA ARG A 267 12.93 1.02 -3.10
C ARG A 267 12.07 1.68 -2.02
N GLU A 268 11.68 2.95 -2.22
CA GLU A 268 10.81 3.68 -1.28
C GLU A 268 9.50 2.94 -1.03
N ARG A 269 8.85 2.44 -2.09
CA ARG A 269 7.61 1.68 -2.00
C ARG A 269 7.79 0.37 -1.23
N SER A 270 8.87 -0.36 -1.47
CA SER A 270 9.20 -1.58 -0.73
C SER A 270 9.46 -1.31 0.75
N GLU A 271 10.21 -0.26 1.08
CA GLU A 271 10.47 0.14 2.48
C GLU A 271 9.17 0.53 3.20
N TRP A 272 8.28 1.27 2.53
CA TRP A 272 6.97 1.62 3.07
C TRP A 272 6.09 0.39 3.29
N LYS A 273 6.03 -0.53 2.30
CA LYS A 273 5.24 -1.76 2.39
C LYS A 273 5.74 -2.67 3.51
N LEU A 274 7.05 -2.81 3.65
CA LEU A 274 7.67 -3.57 4.73
C LEU A 274 7.27 -3.00 6.12
N LYS A 275 7.24 -1.67 6.26
CA LYS A 275 6.80 -1.02 7.50
C LYS A 275 5.31 -1.24 7.78
N GLU A 276 4.47 -1.23 6.76
CA GLU A 276 3.03 -1.53 6.87
C GLU A 276 2.79 -2.98 7.32
N LEU A 277 3.41 -3.95 6.65
CA LEU A 277 3.29 -5.38 6.97
C LEU A 277 3.77 -5.70 8.38
N ARG A 278 4.88 -5.10 8.82
CA ARG A 278 5.37 -5.26 10.21
C ARG A 278 4.38 -4.71 11.24
N ARG A 279 3.65 -3.65 10.91
CA ARG A 279 2.59 -3.12 11.79
C ARG A 279 1.39 -4.07 11.83
N GLU A 280 0.98 -4.60 10.68
CA GLU A 280 -0.11 -5.57 10.59
C GLU A 280 0.23 -6.85 11.39
N LEU A 281 1.46 -7.35 11.26
CA LEU A 281 1.96 -8.49 12.03
C LEU A 281 1.89 -8.24 13.53
N ALA A 282 2.32 -7.05 13.99
CA ALA A 282 2.26 -6.68 15.40
C ALA A 282 0.81 -6.61 15.94
N ASP A 283 -0.16 -6.18 15.11
CA ASP A 283 -1.58 -6.18 15.47
C ASP A 283 -2.13 -7.63 15.60
N ILE A 284 -1.78 -8.50 14.65
CA ILE A 284 -2.17 -9.92 14.69
C ILE A 284 -1.60 -10.61 15.93
N ASP A 285 -0.31 -10.40 16.23
CA ASP A 285 0.35 -10.97 17.41
C ASP A 285 -0.28 -10.44 18.72
N SER A 286 -0.65 -9.16 18.78
CA SER A 286 -1.32 -8.55 19.93
C SER A 286 -2.71 -9.15 20.19
N ARG A 287 -3.50 -9.36 19.13
CA ARG A 287 -4.82 -10.01 19.22
C ARG A 287 -4.70 -11.46 19.67
N SER A 288 -3.73 -12.18 19.12
CA SER A 288 -3.48 -13.60 19.45
C SER A 288 -3.09 -13.77 20.92
N GLY A 289 -2.28 -12.86 21.48
CA GLY A 289 -1.89 -12.86 22.89
C GLY A 289 -3.07 -12.69 23.86
N GLN A 290 -4.04 -11.82 23.56
CA GLN A 290 -5.23 -11.61 24.41
C GLN A 290 -6.08 -12.87 24.55
N TYR A 291 -6.16 -13.71 23.51
CA TYR A 291 -6.94 -14.95 23.55
C TYR A 291 -6.34 -16.00 24.48
N HIS A 292 -5.02 -16.01 24.69
CA HIS A 292 -4.37 -16.97 25.58
C HIS A 292 -4.56 -16.61 27.06
N ASP A 293 -4.44 -15.32 27.43
CA ASP A 293 -4.57 -14.85 28.82
C ASP A 293 -6.00 -15.06 29.38
N ASP A 294 -7.04 -14.85 28.56
CA ASP A 294 -8.44 -15.12 28.97
C ASP A 294 -8.74 -16.60 29.20
N ARG A 295 -7.99 -17.51 28.55
CA ARG A 295 -8.17 -18.95 28.71
C ARG A 295 -7.59 -19.43 30.04
N ASP A 296 -6.44 -18.89 30.43
CA ASP A 296 -5.79 -19.23 31.70
C ASP A 296 -6.55 -18.65 32.89
N LYS A 297 -7.10 -17.44 32.77
CA LYS A 297 -8.02 -16.87 33.78
C LYS A 297 -9.28 -17.73 34.01
N ARG A 298 -9.88 -18.27 32.94
CA ARG A 298 -11.06 -19.17 33.09
C ARG A 298 -10.71 -20.53 33.70
N ARG A 299 -9.48 -21.04 33.52
CA ARG A 299 -9.04 -22.27 34.18
C ARG A 299 -8.84 -22.08 35.68
N HIS A 300 -8.31 -20.93 36.10
CA HIS A 300 -8.09 -20.67 37.53
C HIS A 300 -9.39 -20.44 38.32
N VAL A 301 -10.42 -19.83 37.74
CA VAL A 301 -11.72 -19.60 38.44
C VAL A 301 -12.49 -20.91 38.71
N ARG A 302 -12.21 -22.00 38.00
CA ARG A 302 -12.86 -23.32 38.22
C ARG A 302 -12.12 -24.25 39.18
N ALA A 303 -10.98 -23.82 39.70
CA ALA A 303 -10.13 -24.63 40.58
C ALA A 303 -10.14 -24.11 42.03
N GLU A 304 -11.16 -23.37 42.44
CA GLU A 304 -11.48 -23.21 43.86
C GLU A 304 -12.22 -24.50 44.27
N PRO A 305 -11.60 -25.41 45.05
CA PRO A 305 -12.35 -26.52 45.61
C PRO A 305 -13.42 -25.94 46.52
N ASP A 306 -14.68 -26.32 46.28
CA ASP A 306 -15.74 -26.17 47.26
C ASP A 306 -15.26 -26.90 48.53
N ASP A 307 -14.71 -26.12 49.48
CA ASP A 307 -14.37 -26.57 50.82
C ASP A 307 -15.70 -26.95 51.48
N HIS A 308 -16.07 -28.21 51.25
CA HIS A 308 -17.26 -28.85 51.75
C HIS A 308 -17.32 -28.64 53.26
N MET A 309 -18.34 -27.89 53.67
CA MET A 309 -18.80 -27.76 55.05
C MET A 309 -18.76 -29.15 55.72
N SER A 310 -17.85 -29.28 56.69
CA SER A 310 -17.83 -30.41 57.61
C SER A 310 -19.04 -30.29 58.53
N ILE A 311 -20.17 -30.88 58.14
CA ILE A 311 -21.35 -31.00 58.99
C ILE A 311 -21.00 -31.95 60.14
N THR A 312 -20.79 -31.38 61.32
CA THR A 312 -20.65 -32.15 62.56
C THR A 312 -22.04 -32.51 63.07
N ILE A 313 -22.38 -33.79 63.08
CA ILE A 313 -23.63 -34.30 63.67
C ILE A 313 -23.33 -34.65 65.13
N ASN A 314 -24.04 -34.00 66.05
CA ASN A 314 -24.12 -34.33 67.48
C ASN A 314 -25.45 -35.01 67.78
#